data_AF-A0AA35F4M7-F1
#
_entry.id   AF-A0AA35F4M7-F1
#
_cell.length_a   1.000
_cell.length_b   1.000
_cell.length_c   1.000
_cell.angle_alpha   90.00
_cell.angle_beta   90.00
_cell.angle_gamma   90.00
#
_symmetry.space_group_name_H-M   'P 1'
#
loop_
_entity.id
_entity.type
_entity.pdbx_description
1 polymer ?
#
loop_
_entity_poly.entity_id
_entity_poly.type
_entity_poly.pdbx_seq_one_letter_code
_entity_poly.pdbx_strand_id
1 'polypeptide(L)'
;MAHDTKLYNSDDSAVFASRRGRCFHAFKSDWYQHPPCTEEQAEWLIQCYRRRGCEVKKALSLDYRHWIISVRLPYSERPPRPSRTFQQRIWR
;
A
#
# COMPACT_ATOMS: atom_id res chain seq x y z
N MET A 1 14.95 -51.30 -48.85
CA MET A 1 13.80 -50.37 -48.85
C MET A 1 13.99 -49.48 -47.64
N ALA A 2 14.40 -48.23 -47.85
CA ALA A 2 14.78 -47.30 -46.79
C ALA A 2 13.54 -46.55 -46.28
N HIS A 3 13.45 -46.41 -44.96
CA HIS A 3 12.34 -45.78 -44.26
C HIS A 3 12.58 -44.27 -44.14
N ASP A 4 11.75 -43.44 -44.79
CA ASP A 4 11.74 -41.99 -44.59
C ASP A 4 10.76 -41.62 -43.49
N THR A 5 11.25 -41.63 -42.24
CA THR A 5 10.52 -41.08 -41.10
C THR A 5 10.74 -39.56 -41.07
N LYS A 6 9.78 -38.80 -41.58
CA LYS A 6 9.78 -37.33 -41.46
C LYS A 6 9.55 -36.94 -40.00
N LEU A 7 10.63 -36.66 -39.28
CA LEU A 7 10.57 -35.96 -38.00
C LEU A 7 10.22 -34.50 -38.27
N TYR A 8 8.97 -34.14 -37.99
CA TYR A 8 8.55 -32.75 -37.89
C TYR A 8 9.23 -32.15 -36.66
N ASN A 9 10.18 -31.24 -36.86
CA ASN A 9 10.68 -30.37 -35.81
C ASN A 9 9.60 -29.34 -35.50
N SER A 10 8.64 -29.70 -34.65
CA SER A 10 7.84 -28.72 -33.92
C SER A 10 8.73 -28.15 -32.83
N ASP A 11 9.43 -27.08 -33.19
CA ASP A 11 10.10 -26.17 -32.26
C ASP A 11 9.00 -25.53 -31.40
N ASP A 12 8.55 -26.26 -30.39
CA ASP A 12 7.61 -25.78 -29.37
C ASP A 12 8.40 -24.89 -28.40
N SER A 13 9.01 -23.82 -28.94
CA SER A 13 9.51 -22.74 -28.14
C SER A 13 8.29 -22.04 -27.59
N ALA A 14 7.80 -22.53 -26.44
CA ALA A 14 6.85 -21.83 -25.60
C ALA A 14 7.47 -20.47 -25.27
N VAL A 15 7.18 -19.48 -26.11
CA VAL A 15 7.45 -18.07 -25.82
C VAL A 15 6.61 -17.78 -24.59
N PHE A 16 7.23 -17.90 -23.42
CA PHE A 16 6.67 -17.44 -22.17
C PHE A 16 6.34 -15.97 -22.38
N ALA A 17 5.08 -15.70 -22.74
CA ALA A 17 4.57 -14.37 -22.92
C ALA A 17 4.91 -13.63 -21.64
N SER A 18 5.87 -12.70 -21.75
CA SER A 18 6.37 -11.94 -20.62
C SER A 18 5.18 -11.18 -20.08
N ARG A 19 4.55 -11.71 -19.03
CA ARG A 19 3.40 -11.11 -18.37
C ARG A 19 3.93 -9.80 -17.79
N ARG A 20 3.67 -8.72 -18.54
CA ARG A 20 4.07 -7.34 -18.28
C ARG A 20 4.11 -7.10 -16.77
N GLY A 21 5.28 -6.69 -16.29
CA GLY A 21 5.54 -6.50 -14.87
C GLY A 21 4.41 -5.72 -14.21
N ARG A 22 3.88 -6.28 -13.13
CA ARG A 22 3.04 -5.49 -12.22
C ARG A 22 3.90 -4.32 -11.76
N CYS A 23 3.56 -3.10 -12.18
CA CYS A 23 4.07 -1.91 -11.51
C CYS A 23 3.56 -1.95 -10.08
N PHE A 24 4.38 -2.51 -9.18
CA PHE A 24 4.20 -2.31 -7.76
C PHE A 24 4.45 -0.83 -7.52
N HIS A 25 3.39 -0.05 -7.37
CA HIS A 25 3.51 1.32 -6.90
C HIS A 25 4.18 1.26 -5.53
N ALA A 26 5.42 1.74 -5.45
CA ALA A 26 6.09 1.92 -4.19
C ALA A 26 5.34 2.99 -3.40
N PHE A 27 4.64 2.59 -2.35
CA PHE A 27 4.04 3.54 -1.42
C PHE A 27 5.16 4.25 -0.67
N LYS A 28 5.21 5.58 -0.76
CA LYS A 28 6.08 6.37 0.11
C LYS A 28 5.50 6.28 1.51
N SER A 29 6.36 6.17 2.52
CA SER A 29 5.92 6.09 3.91
C SER A 29 6.36 7.34 4.64
N ASP A 30 5.40 8.15 5.07
CA ASP A 30 5.66 9.33 5.88
C ASP A 30 5.22 9.09 7.32
N TRP A 31 5.81 9.85 8.24
CA TRP A 31 5.42 9.86 9.63
C TRP A 31 4.30 10.88 9.83
N TYR A 32 3.10 10.40 10.14
CA TYR A 32 1.99 11.23 10.56
C TYR A 32 2.02 11.40 12.07
N GLN A 33 2.09 12.64 12.54
CA GLN A 33 2.04 12.96 13.95
C GLN A 33 0.61 13.34 14.36
N HIS A 34 0.09 12.65 15.37
CA HIS A 34 -1.21 13.00 15.96
C HIS A 34 -1.08 14.25 16.85
N PRO A 35 -2.16 15.04 16.98
CA PRO A 35 -2.22 16.08 17.99
C PRO A 35 -1.98 15.50 19.40
N PRO A 36 -1.50 16.32 20.35
CA PRO A 36 -1.25 15.87 21.71
C PRO A 36 -2.53 15.26 22.31
N CYS A 37 -2.43 14.01 22.73
CA CYS A 37 -3.56 13.23 23.22
C CYS A 37 -3.33 12.74 24.65
N THR A 38 -4.42 12.36 25.32
CA THR A 38 -4.37 11.75 26.65
C THR A 38 -3.84 10.33 26.59
N GLU A 39 -3.50 9.75 27.74
CA GLU A 39 -2.93 8.40 27.80
C GLU A 39 -3.87 7.33 27.23
N GLU A 40 -5.14 7.34 27.61
CA GLU A 40 -6.15 6.39 27.12
C GLU A 40 -6.30 6.47 25.59
N GLN A 41 -6.31 7.70 25.05
CA GLN A 41 -6.40 7.92 23.61
C GLN A 41 -5.14 7.41 22.89
N ALA A 42 -3.96 7.66 23.45
CA ALA A 42 -2.70 7.20 22.91
C ALA A 42 -2.64 5.66 22.85
N GLU A 43 -3.09 4.98 23.90
CA GLU A 43 -3.14 3.51 23.96
C GLU A 43 -4.11 2.94 22.94
N TRP A 44 -5.30 3.51 22.84
CA TRP A 44 -6.29 3.12 21.83
C TRP A 44 -5.73 3.27 20.41
N LEU A 45 -5.08 4.41 20.10
CA LEU A 45 -4.44 4.63 18.81
C LEU A 45 -3.36 3.58 18.54
N ILE A 46 -2.47 3.32 19.49
CA ILE A 46 -1.41 2.31 19.35
C ILE A 46 -2.01 0.94 19.06
N GLN A 47 -3.06 0.54 19.77
CA GLN A 47 -3.72 -0.75 19.56
C GLN A 47 -4.38 -0.84 18.18
N CYS A 48 -5.10 0.19 17.75
CA CYS A 48 -5.74 0.24 16.43
C CYS A 48 -4.72 0.12 15.29
N TYR A 49 -3.59 0.85 15.36
CA TYR A 49 -2.56 0.82 14.33
C TYR A 49 -1.72 -0.46 14.35
N ARG A 50 -1.42 -1.02 15.54
CA ARG A 50 -0.78 -2.34 15.65
C ARG A 50 -1.63 -3.43 15.03
N ARG A 51 -2.95 -3.41 15.23
CA ARG A 51 -3.88 -4.36 14.59
C ARG A 51 -3.85 -4.26 13.07
N ARG A 52 -3.57 -3.08 12.51
CA ARG A 52 -3.43 -2.84 11.07
C ARG A 52 -2.02 -3.13 10.53
N GLY A 53 -1.06 -3.49 11.39
CA GLY A 53 0.33 -3.75 11.00
C GLY A 53 1.15 -2.49 10.71
N CYS A 54 0.73 -1.31 11.21
CA CYS A 54 1.47 -0.06 11.03
C CYS A 54 2.51 0.14 12.14
N GLU A 55 3.65 0.74 11.80
CA GLU A 55 4.67 1.13 12.78
C GLU A 55 4.21 2.38 13.56
N VAL A 56 4.34 2.34 14.89
CA VAL A 56 3.93 3.43 15.78
C VAL A 56 5.07 3.77 16.74
N LYS A 57 5.34 5.06 16.91
CA LYS A 57 6.26 5.62 17.91
C LYS A 57 5.44 6.40 18.94
N LYS A 58 5.64 6.09 20.22
CA LYS A 58 5.07 6.81 21.37
C LYS A 58 6.18 7.66 21.98
N ALA A 59 5.94 8.95 22.12
CA ALA A 59 6.83 9.90 22.78
C ALA A 59 6.02 10.71 23.81
N LEU A 60 6.68 11.17 24.86
CA LEU A 60 6.06 12.04 25.86
C LEU A 60 6.38 13.50 25.51
N SER A 61 5.39 14.39 25.67
CA SER A 61 5.63 15.82 25.51
C SER A 61 6.56 16.36 26.60
N LEU A 62 7.24 17.47 26.33
CA LEU A 62 8.14 18.14 27.28
C LEU A 62 7.45 18.50 28.60
N ASP A 63 6.16 18.84 28.53
CA ASP A 63 5.36 19.21 29.70
C ASP A 63 4.86 18.00 30.51
N TYR A 64 5.20 16.77 30.11
CA TYR A 64 4.77 15.50 30.72
C TYR A 64 3.23 15.29 30.82
N ARG A 65 2.43 16.20 30.27
CA ARG A 65 0.95 16.16 30.34
C ARG A 65 0.31 15.36 29.22
N HIS A 66 0.95 15.28 28.06
CA HIS A 66 0.36 14.73 26.85
C HIS A 66 1.31 13.77 26.16
N TRP A 67 0.71 12.79 25.47
CA TRP A 67 1.43 11.85 24.63
C TRP A 67 1.43 12.34 23.19
N ILE A 68 2.58 12.16 22.54
CA ILE A 68 2.79 12.43 21.13
C ILE A 68 2.93 11.07 20.43
N ILE A 69 2.00 10.78 19.53
CA ILE A 69 1.98 9.54 18.76
C ILE A 69 2.33 9.83 17.31
N SER A 70 3.37 9.18 16.80
CA SER A 70 3.76 9.22 15.40
C SER A 70 3.53 7.86 14.75
N VAL A 71 2.83 7.83 13.62
CA VAL A 71 2.45 6.60 12.92
C VAL A 71 3.04 6.63 11.52
N ARG A 72 3.65 5.52 11.10
CA ARG A 72 4.13 5.36 9.72
C ARG A 72 2.97 4.92 8.85
N LEU A 73 2.51 5.82 7.99
CA LEU A 73 1.41 5.57 7.06
C LEU A 73 1.94 5.53 5.62
N PRO A 74 1.57 4.52 4.82
CA PRO A 74 1.83 4.56 3.40
C PRO A 74 0.96 5.65 2.77
N TYR A 75 1.60 6.64 2.15
CA TYR A 75 0.95 7.69 1.39
C TYR A 75 1.10 7.42 -0.11
N SER A 76 0.02 7.64 -0.84
CA SER A 76 0.05 7.67 -2.31
C SER A 76 0.08 9.11 -2.78
N GLU A 77 1.08 9.47 -3.59
CA GLU A 77 1.17 10.81 -4.20
C GLU A 77 -0.04 11.16 -5.07
N ARG A 78 -0.70 10.13 -5.61
CA ARG A 78 -1.91 10.31 -6.40
C ARG A 78 -3.10 10.48 -5.46
N PRO A 79 -3.95 11.49 -5.70
CA PRO A 79 -5.20 11.60 -4.96
C PRO A 79 -6.05 10.34 -5.18
N PRO A 80 -6.84 9.94 -4.18
CA PRO A 80 -7.78 8.84 -4.35
C PRO A 80 -8.70 9.14 -5.53
N ARG A 81 -8.95 8.13 -6.36
CA ARG A 81 -9.86 8.29 -7.51
C ARG A 81 -11.23 8.73 -6.95
N PRO A 82 -11.75 9.91 -7.34
CA PRO A 82 -13.00 10.38 -6.80
C PRO A 82 -14.12 9.42 -7.21
N SER A 83 -14.99 9.07 -6.26
CA SER A 83 -16.13 8.23 -6.53
C SER A 83 -17.18 9.00 -7.32
N ARG A 84 -17.80 8.35 -8.31
CA ARG A 84 -18.91 8.94 -9.09
C ARG A 84 -20.24 8.97 -8.34
N THR A 85 -20.30 8.39 -7.14
CA THR A 85 -21.54 8.15 -6.39
C THR A 85 -22.33 9.44 -6.11
N PHE A 86 -21.63 10.55 -5.83
CA PHE A 86 -22.27 11.84 -5.50
C PHE A 86 -21.92 12.95 -6.51
N GLN A 87 -21.29 12.61 -7.63
CA GLN A 87 -20.94 13.58 -8.67
C GLN A 87 -22.15 13.82 -9.59
N GLN A 88 -22.92 14.88 -9.34
CA GLN A 88 -23.99 15.28 -10.25
C GLN A 88 -23.40 15.99 -11.48
N ARG A 89 -23.97 15.73 -12.67
CA ARG A 89 -23.49 16.31 -13.94
C ARG A 89 -23.62 17.84 -14.01
N ILE A 90 -24.44 18.44 -13.16
CA ILE A 90 -24.71 19.89 -13.11
C ILE A 90 -23.50 20.65 -12.56
N TRP A 91 -22.74 20.03 -11.65
CA TRP A 91 -21.56 20.62 -11.02
C TRP A 91 -20.25 20.23 -11.72
N ARG A 92 -20.31 19.93 -13.04
CA ARG A 92 -19.13 19.61 -13.85
C ARG A 92 -18.38 20.85 -14.30
#